data_AF-A0A7W2N1P5-F1
#
_entry.id   AF-A0A7W2N1P5-F1
#
_cell.length_a   1.000
_cell.length_b   1.000
_cell.length_c   1.000
_cell.angle_alpha   90.00
_cell.angle_beta   90.00
_cell.angle_gamma   90.00
#
_symmetry.space_group_name_H-M   'P 1'
#
loop_
_entity.id
_entity.type
_entity.pdbx_description
1 polymer ?
#
loop_
_entity_poly.entity_id
_entity_poly.type
_entity_poly.pdbx_seq_one_letter_code
_entity_poly.pdbx_strand_id
1 'polypeptide(L)'
;MDSLTQVVLGGAVGYAVLGNKVGHKAAIYGAILGTLPDLDVFLPYSGDVEAFTYHRGFSHSLLIHLLISPFIAWLLIKCHQATAIYKKHWFWLVFLCLSTHAILDSFTVYGTQLLWPITEYPFAVSNLFIIDPLYTLPLLFAFIVIFLPRIKPARVTKINHFALAISCLYICWSLTAKFYIDKKVIIALNDRQIEVDHYLSAPAPFSTLLWRVLVMSDGQYYEGYVSVFDSASDVSLDAYHSSDALLTNIKDEWDVQRLQWFTKGFYSVKAEEQNIVLSDLRMGAECRYVFNFILGEQTSTGIVKSDVEKVSDRPDLSMLGNVWDRIWDASVSLAPLKKSGVCVNRES
;
A
#
# COMPACT_ATOMS: atom_id res chain seq x y z
N MET A 1 4.74 -0.79 0.79
CA MET A 1 5.04 -2.18 1.20
C MET A 1 5.66 -2.16 2.58
N ASP A 2 5.67 -3.28 3.28
CA ASP A 2 6.29 -3.36 4.60
C ASP A 2 7.82 -3.16 4.54
N SER A 3 8.38 -2.71 5.66
CA SER A 3 9.80 -2.35 5.74
C SER A 3 10.74 -3.52 5.50
N LEU A 4 10.36 -4.75 5.87
CA LEU A 4 11.20 -5.92 5.63
C LEU A 4 11.33 -6.18 4.12
N THR A 5 10.22 -6.11 3.39
CA THR A 5 10.22 -6.20 1.92
C THR A 5 11.13 -5.17 1.29
N GLN A 6 11.04 -3.91 1.74
CA GLN A 6 11.84 -2.83 1.18
C GLN A 6 13.34 -2.99 1.48
N VAL A 7 13.69 -3.48 2.68
CA VAL A 7 15.07 -3.84 3.06
C VAL A 7 15.64 -4.94 2.15
N VAL A 8 14.91 -6.04 1.97
CA VAL A 8 15.44 -7.18 1.20
C VAL A 8 15.45 -6.92 -0.30
N LEU A 9 14.48 -6.16 -0.83
CA LEU A 9 14.50 -5.71 -2.22
C LEU A 9 15.68 -4.76 -2.46
N GLY A 10 15.84 -3.75 -1.61
CA GLY A 10 16.95 -2.81 -1.68
C GLY A 10 18.29 -3.53 -1.65
N GLY A 11 18.46 -4.50 -0.75
CA GLY A 11 19.65 -5.33 -0.67
C GLY A 11 19.90 -6.18 -1.92
N ALA A 12 18.85 -6.77 -2.49
CA ALA A 12 18.95 -7.56 -3.71
C ALA A 12 19.32 -6.70 -4.94
N VAL A 13 18.71 -5.52 -5.07
CA VAL A 13 19.03 -4.53 -6.12
C VAL A 13 20.46 -4.04 -5.96
N GLY A 14 20.87 -3.67 -4.75
CA GLY A 14 22.24 -3.22 -4.49
C GLY A 14 23.27 -4.29 -4.83
N TYR A 15 23.03 -5.54 -4.44
CA TYR A 15 23.90 -6.66 -4.78
C TYR A 15 23.94 -6.94 -6.30
N ALA A 16 22.81 -6.83 -7.01
CA ALA A 16 22.79 -6.99 -8.46
C ALA A 16 23.66 -5.94 -9.18
N VAL A 17 23.64 -4.69 -8.72
CA VAL A 17 24.38 -3.58 -9.34
C VAL A 17 25.88 -3.65 -9.04
N LEU A 18 26.25 -3.90 -7.78
CA LEU A 18 27.63 -3.69 -7.30
C LEU A 18 28.21 -4.88 -6.52
N GLY A 19 27.44 -5.94 -6.26
CA GLY A 19 27.84 -7.08 -5.43
C GLY A 19 29.10 -7.79 -5.91
N ASN A 20 29.27 -7.99 -7.22
CA ASN A 20 30.49 -8.61 -7.79
C ASN A 20 31.75 -7.73 -7.69
N LYS A 21 31.60 -6.47 -7.28
CA LYS A 21 32.70 -5.49 -7.21
C LYS A 21 33.08 -5.12 -5.79
N VAL A 22 32.08 -4.99 -4.90
CA VAL A 22 32.30 -4.56 -3.50
C VAL A 22 31.75 -5.56 -2.46
N GLY A 23 31.25 -6.71 -2.92
CA GLY A 23 30.76 -7.79 -2.07
C GLY A 23 29.48 -7.45 -1.32
N HIS A 24 29.34 -8.02 -0.11
CA HIS A 24 28.16 -7.87 0.75
C HIS A 24 27.85 -6.41 1.12
N LYS A 25 28.84 -5.50 1.07
CA LYS A 25 28.62 -4.07 1.31
C LYS A 25 27.55 -3.50 0.36
N ALA A 26 27.47 -3.98 -0.88
CA ALA A 26 26.46 -3.56 -1.83
C ALA A 26 25.04 -3.90 -1.34
N ALA A 27 24.86 -5.07 -0.73
CA ALA A 27 23.58 -5.48 -0.16
C ALA A 27 23.24 -4.67 1.10
N ILE A 28 24.21 -4.38 1.96
CA ILE A 28 23.99 -3.55 3.15
C ILE A 28 23.54 -2.14 2.75
N TYR A 29 24.28 -1.48 1.84
CA TYR A 29 23.89 -0.15 1.38
C TYR A 29 22.56 -0.17 0.63
N GLY A 30 22.32 -1.20 -0.18
CA GLY A 30 21.04 -1.40 -0.84
C GLY A 30 19.89 -1.51 0.16
N ALA A 31 20.05 -2.27 1.23
CA ALA A 31 19.06 -2.41 2.31
C ALA A 31 18.78 -1.06 3.00
N ILE A 32 19.82 -0.32 3.37
CA ILE A 32 19.68 1.00 4.00
C ILE A 32 18.94 1.98 3.08
N LEU A 33 19.36 2.04 1.82
CA LEU A 33 18.75 2.93 0.82
C LEU A 33 17.33 2.50 0.47
N GLY A 34 17.05 1.20 0.52
CA GLY A 34 15.70 0.65 0.41
C GLY A 34 14.79 1.05 1.56
N THR A 35 15.29 1.49 2.71
CA THR A 35 14.46 2.02 3.81
C THR A 35 14.33 3.55 3.76
N LEU A 36 15.25 4.23 3.07
CA LEU A 36 15.40 5.68 3.14
C LEU A 36 14.13 6.48 2.75
N PRO A 37 13.35 6.12 1.70
CA PRO A 37 12.17 6.90 1.31
C PRO A 37 11.09 6.96 2.40
N ASP A 38 10.84 5.86 3.10
CA ASP A 38 9.83 5.75 4.17
C ASP A 38 10.23 6.47 5.47
N LEU A 39 11.48 6.93 5.61
CA LEU A 39 11.89 7.74 6.77
C LEU A 39 11.25 9.13 6.77
N ASP A 40 10.50 9.50 5.73
CA ASP A 40 9.68 10.71 5.67
C ASP A 40 8.57 10.74 6.74
N VAL A 41 8.20 9.59 7.31
CA VAL A 41 7.25 9.49 8.44
C VAL A 41 7.75 10.21 9.70
N PHE A 42 9.07 10.41 9.83
CA PHE A 42 9.67 11.13 10.94
C PHE A 42 9.77 12.64 10.70
N LEU A 43 9.35 13.13 9.53
CA LEU A 43 9.32 14.56 9.26
C LEU A 43 8.17 15.22 10.05
N PRO A 44 8.43 16.37 10.70
CA PRO A 44 7.40 17.08 11.42
C PRO A 44 6.43 17.74 10.43
N TYR A 45 5.15 17.39 10.54
CA TYR A 45 4.05 18.03 9.82
C TYR A 45 3.13 18.78 10.79
N SER A 46 2.37 19.74 10.28
CA SER A 46 1.50 20.63 11.08
C SER A 46 0.23 19.96 11.61
N GLY A 47 -0.23 18.89 10.96
CA GLY A 47 -1.46 18.19 11.30
C GLY A 47 -1.47 16.75 10.78
N ASP A 48 -2.46 15.99 11.24
CA ASP A 48 -2.59 14.57 10.92
C ASP A 48 -2.92 14.31 9.44
N VAL A 49 -3.64 15.25 8.80
CA VAL A 49 -3.97 15.16 7.37
C VAL A 49 -2.74 15.46 6.52
N GLU A 50 -1.92 16.43 6.88
CA GLU A 50 -0.61 16.67 6.25
C GLU A 50 0.28 15.45 6.41
N ALA A 51 0.45 14.94 7.63
CA ALA A 51 1.28 13.77 7.90
C ALA A 51 0.84 12.54 7.10
N PHE A 52 -0.48 12.35 6.96
CA PHE A 52 -1.04 11.28 6.17
C PHE A 52 -0.89 11.49 4.66
N THR A 53 -1.15 12.68 4.14
CA THR A 53 -1.23 12.92 2.68
C THR A 53 0.07 13.39 2.03
N TYR A 54 1.08 13.74 2.82
CA TYR A 54 2.44 14.04 2.33
C TYR A 54 3.40 12.85 2.45
N HIS A 55 3.06 11.84 3.25
CA HIS A 55 3.77 10.57 3.21
C HIS A 55 3.72 9.97 1.79
N ARG A 56 4.86 9.46 1.31
CA ARG A 56 5.04 9.01 -0.08
C ARG A 56 4.87 10.10 -1.14
N GLY A 57 5.14 11.34 -0.74
CA GLY A 57 5.24 12.51 -1.60
C GLY A 57 6.64 12.65 -2.22
N PHE A 58 7.31 13.76 -1.91
CA PHE A 58 8.62 14.10 -2.47
C PHE A 58 9.69 13.02 -2.25
N SER A 59 9.64 12.31 -1.12
CA SER A 59 10.56 11.23 -0.72
C SER A 59 10.52 10.04 -1.68
N HIS A 60 9.42 9.87 -2.42
CA HIS A 60 9.16 8.79 -3.36
C HIS A 60 9.17 9.23 -4.83
N SER A 61 9.53 10.49 -5.10
CA SER A 61 9.60 11.00 -6.46
C SER A 61 10.82 10.46 -7.21
N LEU A 62 10.58 9.90 -8.40
CA LEU A 62 11.65 9.43 -9.29
C LEU A 62 12.55 10.59 -9.75
N LEU A 63 11.99 11.79 -9.89
CA LEU A 63 12.77 12.99 -10.22
C LEU A 63 13.69 13.36 -9.06
N ILE A 64 13.17 13.37 -7.82
CA ILE A 64 13.98 13.65 -6.63
C ILE A 64 15.05 12.57 -6.44
N HIS A 65 14.71 11.30 -6.66
CA HIS A 65 15.68 10.20 -6.63
C HIS A 65 16.80 10.41 -7.65
N LEU A 66 16.47 10.79 -8.88
CA LEU A 66 17.47 11.08 -9.91
C LEU A 66 18.41 12.22 -9.51
N LEU A 67 17.87 13.30 -8.92
CA LEU A 67 18.62 14.48 -8.53
C LEU A 67 19.49 14.26 -7.28
N ILE A 68 19.00 13.49 -6.29
CA ILE A 68 19.72 13.25 -5.03
C ILE A 68 20.75 12.12 -5.14
N SER A 69 20.57 11.19 -6.09
CA SER A 69 21.45 10.03 -6.25
C SER A 69 22.93 10.36 -6.47
N PRO A 70 23.31 11.36 -7.29
CA PRO A 70 24.72 11.76 -7.44
C PRO A 70 25.34 12.23 -6.12
N PHE A 71 24.59 12.97 -5.31
CA PHE A 71 25.05 13.48 -4.02
C PHE A 71 25.28 12.36 -3.01
N ILE A 72 24.30 11.46 -2.85
CA ILE A 72 24.43 10.30 -1.96
C ILE A 72 25.56 9.38 -2.45
N ALA A 73 25.64 9.10 -3.74
CA ALA A 73 26.71 8.28 -4.31
C ALA A 73 28.09 8.91 -4.05
N TRP A 74 28.21 10.23 -4.15
CA TRP A 74 29.44 10.94 -3.80
C TRP A 74 29.82 10.77 -2.33
N LEU A 75 28.87 10.89 -1.39
CA LEU A 75 29.11 10.64 0.04
C LEU A 75 29.58 9.19 0.28
N LEU A 76 28.93 8.20 -0.35
CA LEU A 76 29.32 6.80 -0.23
C LEU A 76 30.74 6.55 -0.77
N ILE A 77 31.10 7.16 -1.89
CA ILE A 77 32.45 7.05 -2.46
C ILE A 77 33.50 7.68 -1.54
N LYS A 78 33.19 8.79 -0.85
CA LYS A 78 34.09 9.39 0.15
C LYS A 78 34.41 8.43 1.29
N CYS A 79 33.43 7.63 1.71
CA CYS A 79 33.62 6.58 2.72
C CYS A 79 34.31 5.32 2.17
N HIS A 80 34.23 5.06 0.85
CA HIS A 80 34.78 3.85 0.20
C HIS A 80 35.71 4.19 -0.97
N GLN A 81 36.75 5.00 -0.70
CA GLN A 81 37.68 5.50 -1.72
C GLN A 81 38.32 4.40 -2.58
N ALA A 82 38.60 3.23 -2.00
CA ALA A 82 39.13 2.07 -2.72
C ALA A 82 38.21 1.56 -3.86
N THR A 83 36.93 1.92 -3.82
CA THR A 83 35.91 1.53 -4.81
C THR A 83 35.47 2.69 -5.70
N ALA A 84 36.14 3.84 -5.64
CA ALA A 84 35.81 5.05 -6.39
C ALA A 84 35.82 4.84 -7.92
N ILE A 85 36.62 3.88 -8.41
CA ILE A 85 36.62 3.47 -9.82
C ILE A 85 35.24 3.02 -10.30
N TYR A 86 34.37 2.56 -9.40
CA TYR A 86 33.01 2.11 -9.70
C TYR A 86 31.94 3.20 -9.48
N LYS A 87 32.29 4.49 -9.54
CA LYS A 87 31.36 5.62 -9.31
C LYS A 87 30.01 5.51 -10.04
N LYS A 88 29.99 5.03 -11.29
CA LYS A 88 28.75 4.82 -12.06
C LYS A 88 27.83 3.77 -11.41
N HIS A 89 28.40 2.71 -10.85
CA HIS A 89 27.64 1.66 -10.19
C HIS A 89 27.16 2.10 -8.81
N TRP A 90 27.90 2.95 -8.10
CA TRP A 90 27.42 3.60 -6.89
C TRP A 90 26.21 4.49 -7.17
N PHE A 91 26.25 5.29 -8.24
CA PHE A 91 25.10 6.06 -8.69
C PHE A 91 23.89 5.15 -8.98
N TRP A 92 24.06 4.10 -9.78
CA TRP A 92 22.96 3.19 -10.11
C TRP A 92 22.45 2.40 -8.92
N LEU A 93 23.31 2.03 -7.96
CA LEU A 93 22.90 1.40 -6.73
C LEU A 93 21.95 2.33 -5.97
N VAL A 94 22.34 3.59 -5.78
CA VAL A 94 21.49 4.57 -5.10
C VAL A 94 20.18 4.80 -5.85
N PHE A 95 20.27 5.17 -7.13
CA PHE A 95 19.10 5.51 -7.91
C PHE A 95 18.11 4.36 -8.01
N LEU A 96 18.58 3.13 -8.28
CA LEU A 96 17.70 1.98 -8.41
C LEU A 96 17.11 1.58 -7.06
N CYS A 97 17.87 1.56 -5.96
CA CYS A 97 17.30 1.22 -4.65
C CYS A 97 16.17 2.18 -4.24
N LEU A 98 16.36 3.50 -4.42
CA LEU A 98 15.31 4.49 -4.14
C LEU A 98 14.12 4.34 -5.10
N SER A 99 14.39 4.23 -6.40
CA SER A 99 13.33 4.17 -7.41
C SER A 99 12.51 2.89 -7.33
N THR A 100 13.14 1.73 -7.11
CA THR A 100 12.42 0.45 -6.98
C THR A 100 11.57 0.42 -5.72
N HIS A 101 11.99 1.10 -4.65
CA HIS A 101 11.16 1.26 -3.46
C HIS A 101 9.86 1.99 -3.81
N ALA A 102 9.97 3.18 -4.40
CA ALA A 102 8.79 3.98 -4.73
C ALA A 102 7.89 3.32 -5.77
N ILE A 103 8.47 2.70 -6.79
CA ILE A 103 7.71 1.93 -7.79
C ILE A 103 6.95 0.78 -7.12
N LEU A 104 7.61 0.02 -6.24
CA LEU A 104 6.96 -1.08 -5.52
C LEU A 104 5.83 -0.57 -4.62
N ASP A 105 5.99 0.59 -4.00
CA ASP A 105 4.94 1.21 -3.18
C ASP A 105 3.72 1.64 -4.00
N SER A 106 3.91 2.06 -5.25
CA SER A 106 2.80 2.33 -6.18
C SER A 106 1.98 1.09 -6.55
N PHE A 107 2.49 -0.13 -6.31
CA PHE A 107 1.72 -1.37 -6.46
C PHE A 107 0.79 -1.66 -5.27
N THR A 108 0.90 -0.90 -4.17
CA THR A 108 -0.02 -0.96 -3.03
C THR A 108 -1.17 0.04 -3.15
N VAL A 109 -2.18 -0.12 -2.31
CA VAL A 109 -3.44 0.67 -2.38
C VAL A 109 -3.33 2.10 -1.84
N TYR A 110 -2.28 2.40 -1.08
CA TYR A 110 -2.12 3.66 -0.35
C TYR A 110 -2.00 4.88 -1.28
N GLY A 111 -1.23 4.76 -2.37
CA GLY A 111 -0.90 5.87 -3.26
C GLY A 111 0.55 6.36 -3.11
N THR A 112 1.20 6.68 -4.22
CA THR A 112 2.60 7.15 -4.23
C THR A 112 2.80 8.20 -5.30
N GLN A 113 3.33 9.37 -4.94
CA GLN A 113 3.48 10.52 -5.84
C GLN A 113 4.80 10.43 -6.65
N LEU A 114 4.88 9.43 -7.55
CA LEU A 114 6.10 9.11 -8.31
C LEU A 114 6.67 10.28 -9.13
N LEU A 115 5.81 11.23 -9.52
CA LEU A 115 6.14 12.33 -10.43
C LEU A 115 6.15 13.70 -9.74
N TRP A 116 6.16 13.75 -8.40
CA TRP A 116 6.26 15.02 -7.68
C TRP A 116 7.55 15.78 -8.07
N PRO A 117 7.55 17.11 -8.29
CA PRO A 117 6.44 18.04 -8.17
C PRO A 117 5.72 18.33 -9.50
N ILE A 118 5.98 17.56 -10.57
CA ILE A 118 5.29 17.74 -11.87
C ILE A 118 3.79 17.49 -11.70
N THR A 119 3.44 16.49 -10.89
CA THR A 119 2.08 16.24 -10.42
C THR A 119 2.12 15.61 -9.03
N GLU A 120 1.13 15.92 -8.20
CA GLU A 120 0.92 15.30 -6.89
C GLU A 120 0.06 14.03 -6.98
N TYR A 121 -0.30 13.56 -8.18
CA TYR A 121 -1.19 12.40 -8.34
C TYR A 121 -0.67 11.16 -7.59
N PRO A 122 -1.41 10.61 -6.63
CA PRO A 122 -0.96 9.47 -5.84
C PRO A 122 -1.23 8.15 -6.59
N PHE A 123 -0.25 7.66 -7.35
CA PHE A 123 -0.39 6.41 -8.12
C PHE A 123 -0.61 5.20 -7.20
N ALA A 124 -1.64 4.41 -7.48
CA ALA A 124 -1.99 3.20 -6.74
C ALA A 124 -2.56 2.16 -7.71
N VAL A 125 -1.73 1.22 -8.14
CA VAL A 125 -2.12 0.10 -9.00
C VAL A 125 -2.88 -0.96 -8.20
N SER A 126 -2.60 -1.07 -6.90
CA SER A 126 -3.33 -1.93 -5.96
C SER A 126 -3.33 -3.40 -6.39
N ASN A 127 -2.18 -3.93 -6.82
CA ASN A 127 -2.00 -5.32 -7.23
C ASN A 127 -1.14 -6.14 -6.26
N LEU A 128 -0.61 -5.53 -5.20
CA LEU A 128 0.08 -6.20 -4.11
C LEU A 128 -0.46 -5.74 -2.76
N PHE A 129 -0.59 -6.68 -1.82
CA PHE A 129 -0.86 -6.34 -0.44
C PHE A 129 0.43 -5.86 0.24
N ILE A 130 0.29 -4.99 1.26
CA ILE A 130 1.43 -4.31 1.92
C ILE A 130 2.43 -5.31 2.50
N ILE A 131 1.93 -6.42 3.06
CA ILE A 131 2.74 -7.54 3.59
C ILE A 131 2.47 -8.77 2.72
N ASP A 132 3.34 -9.07 1.75
CA ASP A 132 3.16 -10.20 0.84
C ASP A 132 4.32 -11.21 0.97
N PRO A 133 4.15 -12.27 1.77
CA PRO A 133 5.21 -13.26 1.97
C PRO A 133 5.69 -13.94 0.69
N LEU A 134 4.84 -14.13 -0.33
CA LEU A 134 5.23 -14.75 -1.59
C LEU A 134 6.16 -13.85 -2.41
N TYR A 135 6.02 -12.53 -2.27
CA TYR A 135 6.96 -11.57 -2.81
C TYR A 135 8.25 -11.49 -1.97
N THR A 136 8.14 -11.43 -0.64
CA THR A 136 9.25 -11.13 0.27
C THR A 136 10.19 -12.32 0.50
N LEU A 137 9.67 -13.54 0.65
CA LEU A 137 10.47 -14.70 1.07
C LEU A 137 11.59 -15.07 0.08
N PRO A 138 11.38 -15.08 -1.26
CA PRO A 138 12.48 -15.32 -2.20
C PRO A 138 13.62 -14.30 -2.09
N LEU A 139 13.26 -13.02 -1.91
CA LEU A 139 14.23 -11.93 -1.73
C LEU A 139 14.97 -12.04 -0.39
N LEU A 140 14.24 -12.34 0.69
CA LEU A 140 14.83 -12.58 2.01
C LEU A 140 15.82 -13.74 2.00
N PHE A 141 15.46 -14.85 1.34
CA PHE A 141 16.36 -15.98 1.18
C PHE A 141 17.65 -15.60 0.45
N ALA A 142 17.54 -14.88 -0.68
CA ALA A 142 18.71 -14.39 -1.41
C ALA A 142 19.55 -13.42 -0.56
N PHE A 143 18.90 -12.53 0.19
CA PHE A 143 19.56 -11.60 1.09
C PHE A 143 20.38 -12.33 2.16
N ILE A 144 19.81 -13.33 2.83
CA ILE A 144 20.52 -14.15 3.82
C ILE A 144 21.72 -14.86 3.18
N VAL A 145 21.53 -15.45 1.99
CA VAL A 145 22.58 -16.17 1.25
C VAL A 145 23.80 -15.29 0.94
N ILE A 146 23.62 -13.98 0.73
CA ILE A 146 24.73 -13.03 0.48
C ILE A 146 25.72 -12.97 1.65
N PHE A 147 25.26 -13.18 2.88
CA PHE A 147 26.09 -13.09 4.09
C PHE A 147 26.67 -14.44 4.54
N LEU A 148 26.36 -15.54 3.86
CA LEU A 148 26.86 -16.86 4.22
C LEU A 148 28.31 -17.07 3.73
N PRO A 149 29.27 -17.37 4.62
CA PRO A 149 30.71 -17.37 4.29
C PRO A 149 31.15 -18.50 3.36
N ARG A 150 30.34 -19.56 3.21
CA ARG A 150 30.70 -20.78 2.46
C ARG A 150 30.19 -20.79 1.02
N ILE A 151 29.53 -19.73 0.56
CA ILE A 151 28.90 -19.70 -0.76
C ILE A 151 29.76 -18.89 -1.73
N LYS A 152 30.14 -19.50 -2.86
CA LYS A 152 30.95 -18.85 -3.89
C LYS A 152 30.22 -17.61 -4.45
N PRO A 153 30.89 -16.47 -4.70
CA PRO A 153 30.25 -15.24 -5.21
C PRO A 153 29.42 -15.42 -6.48
N ALA A 154 29.88 -16.26 -7.42
CA ALA A 154 29.13 -16.58 -8.63
C ALA A 154 27.79 -17.28 -8.34
N ARG A 155 27.72 -18.10 -7.28
CA ARG A 155 26.47 -18.75 -6.85
C ARG A 155 25.55 -17.76 -6.16
N VAL A 156 26.08 -16.90 -5.30
CA VAL A 156 25.30 -15.81 -4.66
C VAL A 156 24.65 -14.92 -5.71
N THR A 157 25.42 -14.48 -6.72
CA THR A 157 24.90 -13.67 -7.84
C THR A 157 23.75 -14.35 -8.58
N LYS A 158 23.88 -15.66 -8.87
CA LYS A 158 22.81 -16.42 -9.53
C LYS A 158 21.54 -16.49 -8.67
N ILE A 159 21.68 -16.75 -7.37
CA ILE A 159 20.56 -16.81 -6.44
C ILE A 159 19.88 -15.43 -6.34
N ASN A 160 20.64 -14.36 -6.25
CA ASN A 160 20.11 -13.00 -6.20
C ASN A 160 19.34 -12.62 -7.48
N HIS A 161 19.90 -12.90 -8.66
CA HIS A 161 19.19 -12.67 -9.92
C HIS A 161 17.94 -13.54 -10.06
N PHE A 162 17.98 -14.78 -9.59
CA PHE A 162 16.82 -15.66 -9.60
C PHE A 162 15.70 -15.13 -8.68
N ALA A 163 16.03 -14.65 -7.48
CA ALA A 163 15.07 -14.03 -6.58
C ALA A 163 14.44 -12.77 -7.17
N LEU A 164 15.24 -11.89 -7.80
CA LEU A 164 14.73 -10.72 -8.53
C LEU A 164 13.85 -11.12 -9.72
N ALA A 165 14.20 -12.18 -10.45
CA ALA A 165 13.38 -12.68 -11.55
C ALA A 165 12.03 -13.20 -11.04
N ILE A 166 12.02 -13.96 -9.94
CA ILE A 166 10.78 -14.42 -9.29
C ILE A 166 9.94 -13.23 -8.83
N SER A 167 10.53 -12.22 -8.19
CA SER A 167 9.79 -11.05 -7.71
C SER A 167 9.14 -10.27 -8.86
N CYS A 168 9.86 -10.11 -9.99
CA CYS A 168 9.29 -9.51 -11.21
C CYS A 168 8.18 -10.37 -11.83
N LEU A 169 8.36 -11.68 -11.91
CA LEU A 169 7.33 -12.60 -12.41
C LEU A 169 6.08 -12.58 -11.52
N TYR A 170 6.25 -12.47 -10.21
CA TYR A 170 5.14 -12.37 -9.26
C TYR A 170 4.34 -11.07 -9.44
N ILE A 171 5.00 -9.93 -9.67
CA ILE A 171 4.31 -8.68 -10.04
C ILE A 171 3.52 -8.85 -11.34
N CYS A 172 4.11 -9.47 -12.36
CA CYS A 172 3.42 -9.72 -13.64
C CYS A 172 2.20 -10.64 -13.46
N TRP A 173 2.33 -11.68 -12.63
CA TRP A 173 1.23 -12.54 -12.22
C TRP A 173 0.13 -11.74 -11.54
N SER A 174 0.45 -10.90 -10.54
CA SER A 174 -0.57 -10.17 -9.79
C SER A 174 -1.28 -9.11 -10.63
N LEU A 175 -0.60 -8.50 -11.61
CA LEU A 175 -1.22 -7.63 -12.62
C LEU A 175 -2.22 -8.41 -13.51
N THR A 176 -1.85 -9.63 -13.92
CA THR A 176 -2.73 -10.50 -14.70
C THR A 176 -3.95 -10.95 -13.88
N ALA A 177 -3.72 -11.33 -12.62
CA ALA A 177 -4.78 -11.68 -11.68
C ALA A 177 -5.73 -10.50 -11.46
N LYS A 178 -5.20 -9.29 -11.24
CA LYS A 178 -6.01 -8.06 -11.13
C LYS A 178 -6.93 -7.88 -12.33
N PHE A 179 -6.40 -7.93 -13.54
CA PHE A 179 -7.19 -7.79 -14.77
C PHE A 179 -8.30 -8.84 -14.88
N TYR A 180 -8.02 -10.08 -14.46
CA TYR A 180 -9.01 -11.14 -14.45
C TYR A 180 -10.11 -10.91 -13.39
N ILE A 181 -9.73 -10.46 -12.20
CA ILE A 181 -10.65 -10.11 -11.11
C ILE A 181 -11.54 -8.93 -11.51
N ASP A 182 -10.96 -7.86 -12.04
CA ASP A 182 -11.69 -6.66 -12.46
C ASP A 182 -12.80 -7.02 -13.45
N LYS A 183 -12.54 -7.93 -14.39
CA LYS A 183 -13.56 -8.46 -15.30
C LYS A 183 -14.69 -9.19 -14.58
N LYS A 184 -14.39 -10.08 -13.62
CA LYS A 184 -15.42 -10.80 -12.86
C LYS A 184 -16.31 -9.84 -12.09
N VAL A 185 -15.70 -8.83 -11.47
CA VAL A 185 -16.43 -7.84 -10.67
C VAL A 185 -17.31 -6.97 -11.55
N ILE A 186 -16.84 -6.51 -12.71
CA ILE A 186 -17.66 -5.76 -13.66
C ILE A 186 -18.89 -6.58 -14.10
N ILE A 187 -18.72 -7.89 -14.38
CA ILE A 187 -19.86 -8.77 -14.70
C ILE A 187 -20.83 -8.84 -13.51
N ALA A 188 -20.33 -9.08 -12.30
CA ALA A 188 -21.17 -9.17 -11.10
C ALA A 188 -21.94 -7.86 -10.81
N LEU A 189 -21.32 -6.70 -11.04
CA LEU A 189 -21.95 -5.39 -10.86
C LEU A 189 -23.05 -5.16 -11.90
N ASN A 190 -22.81 -5.51 -13.16
CA ASN A 190 -23.81 -5.41 -14.22
C ASN A 190 -25.00 -6.37 -13.98
N ASP A 191 -24.73 -7.61 -13.58
CA ASP A 191 -25.77 -8.61 -13.29
C ASP A 191 -26.67 -8.17 -12.12
N ARG A 192 -26.11 -7.43 -11.16
CA ARG A 192 -26.82 -6.86 -10.00
C ARG A 192 -27.38 -5.46 -10.24
N GLN A 193 -27.15 -4.87 -11.42
CA GLN A 193 -27.57 -3.52 -11.78
C GLN A 193 -27.10 -2.44 -10.78
N ILE A 194 -25.87 -2.58 -10.29
CA ILE A 194 -25.25 -1.58 -9.39
C ILE A 194 -24.56 -0.53 -10.26
N GLU A 195 -25.01 0.73 -10.17
CA GLU A 195 -24.33 1.86 -10.82
C GLU A 195 -23.02 2.19 -10.09
N VAL A 196 -21.94 2.42 -10.82
CA VAL A 196 -20.59 2.53 -10.24
C VAL A 196 -20.08 3.95 -10.42
N ASP A 197 -19.91 4.67 -9.31
CA ASP A 197 -19.23 5.97 -9.28
C ASP A 197 -17.71 5.76 -9.27
N HIS A 198 -17.24 4.92 -8.34
CA HIS A 198 -15.84 4.58 -8.17
C HIS A 198 -15.66 3.09 -7.88
N TYR A 199 -14.61 2.50 -8.44
CA TYR A 199 -14.29 1.09 -8.29
C TYR A 199 -12.82 0.87 -7.94
N LEU A 200 -12.57 -0.01 -6.97
CA LEU A 200 -11.26 -0.45 -6.56
C LEU A 200 -11.25 -1.95 -6.27
N SER A 201 -10.21 -2.62 -6.74
CA SER A 201 -9.82 -3.96 -6.28
C SER A 201 -8.40 -3.94 -5.74
N ALA A 202 -8.17 -4.69 -4.67
CA ALA A 202 -6.85 -4.89 -4.08
C ALA A 202 -6.73 -6.31 -3.51
N PRO A 203 -5.53 -6.92 -3.51
CA PRO A 203 -5.36 -8.22 -2.88
C PRO A 203 -5.72 -8.19 -1.39
N ALA A 204 -6.33 -9.27 -0.91
CA ALA A 204 -6.56 -9.50 0.50
C ALA A 204 -5.22 -9.74 1.24
N PRO A 205 -5.20 -9.69 2.59
CA PRO A 205 -3.98 -9.88 3.35
C PRO A 205 -3.22 -11.15 2.96
N PHE A 206 -1.89 -11.01 2.77
CA PHE A 206 -0.93 -12.09 2.54
C PHE A 206 -1.09 -12.91 1.25
N SER A 207 -1.99 -12.56 0.32
CA SER A 207 -2.28 -13.37 -0.86
C SER A 207 -2.70 -12.55 -2.08
N THR A 208 -2.24 -12.95 -3.26
CA THR A 208 -2.72 -12.45 -4.57
C THR A 208 -3.81 -13.34 -5.18
N LEU A 209 -4.32 -14.32 -4.43
CA LEU A 209 -5.36 -15.25 -4.86
C LEU A 209 -6.77 -14.80 -4.45
N LEU A 210 -6.90 -14.03 -3.38
CA LEU A 210 -8.17 -13.43 -2.93
C LEU A 210 -8.06 -11.92 -3.03
N TRP A 211 -9.12 -11.28 -3.50
CA TRP A 211 -9.15 -9.85 -3.77
C TRP A 211 -10.34 -9.23 -3.05
N ARG A 212 -10.06 -8.15 -2.32
CA ARG A 212 -11.08 -7.24 -1.80
C ARG A 212 -11.55 -6.32 -2.92
N VAL A 213 -12.84 -6.09 -2.94
CA VAL A 213 -13.57 -5.23 -3.85
C VAL A 213 -14.19 -4.11 -3.04
N LEU A 214 -14.07 -2.88 -3.55
CA LEU A 214 -14.69 -1.70 -3.00
C LEU A 214 -15.36 -0.92 -4.14
N VAL A 215 -16.64 -0.60 -3.98
CA VAL A 215 -17.44 0.12 -4.97
C VAL A 215 -18.17 1.26 -4.28
N MET A 216 -18.05 2.48 -4.81
CA MET A 216 -18.87 3.63 -4.40
C MET A 216 -20.06 3.73 -5.36
N SER A 217 -21.26 3.92 -4.82
CA SER A 217 -22.51 3.93 -5.58
C SER A 217 -23.61 4.62 -4.78
N ASP A 218 -24.25 5.66 -5.33
CA ASP A 218 -25.50 6.25 -4.80
C ASP A 218 -25.47 6.61 -3.30
N GLY A 219 -24.36 7.16 -2.80
CA GLY A 219 -24.22 7.55 -1.39
C GLY A 219 -24.07 6.36 -0.43
N GLN A 220 -23.83 5.16 -0.95
CA GLN A 220 -23.41 4.00 -0.20
C GLN A 220 -22.11 3.44 -0.81
N TYR A 221 -21.54 2.45 -0.15
CA TYR A 221 -20.42 1.71 -0.68
C TYR A 221 -20.63 0.22 -0.46
N TYR A 222 -20.10 -0.57 -1.36
CA TYR A 222 -20.11 -2.01 -1.29
C TYR A 222 -18.71 -2.50 -1.03
N GLU A 223 -18.55 -3.39 -0.06
CA GLU A 223 -17.33 -4.16 0.09
C GLU A 223 -17.59 -5.63 -0.19
N GLY A 224 -16.58 -6.31 -0.69
CA GLY A 224 -16.65 -7.76 -0.73
C GLY A 224 -15.38 -8.38 -1.26
N TYR A 225 -15.48 -9.65 -1.62
CA TYR A 225 -14.34 -10.47 -1.91
C TYR A 225 -14.61 -11.40 -3.08
N VAL A 226 -13.55 -11.65 -3.83
CA VAL A 226 -13.56 -12.57 -4.96
C VAL A 226 -12.20 -13.24 -5.09
N SER A 227 -12.22 -14.56 -5.24
CA SER A 227 -11.04 -15.37 -5.49
C SER A 227 -10.73 -15.44 -6.99
N VAL A 228 -9.48 -15.72 -7.33
CA VAL A 228 -9.09 -16.09 -8.70
C VAL A 228 -9.81 -17.38 -9.14
N PHE A 229 -10.26 -18.22 -8.22
CA PHE A 229 -10.98 -19.47 -8.51
C PHE A 229 -12.50 -19.30 -8.64
N ASP A 230 -13.05 -18.17 -8.17
CA ASP A 230 -14.49 -17.90 -8.16
C ASP A 230 -15.06 -17.68 -9.57
N SER A 231 -16.38 -17.78 -9.72
CA SER A 231 -17.11 -17.23 -10.86
C SER A 231 -17.59 -15.79 -10.57
N ALA A 232 -18.18 -15.11 -11.56
CA ALA A 232 -18.72 -13.77 -11.35
C ALA A 232 -19.92 -13.77 -10.38
N SER A 233 -20.72 -14.84 -10.33
CA SER A 233 -21.84 -14.95 -9.39
C SER A 233 -21.39 -15.07 -7.93
N ASP A 234 -20.16 -15.51 -7.70
CA ASP A 234 -19.60 -15.76 -6.36
C ASP A 234 -18.97 -14.50 -5.73
N VAL A 235 -18.91 -13.38 -6.47
CA VAL A 235 -18.40 -12.10 -5.96
C VAL A 235 -19.29 -11.64 -4.80
N SER A 236 -18.77 -11.59 -3.57
CA SER A 236 -19.56 -11.03 -2.47
C SER A 236 -19.61 -9.50 -2.61
N LEU A 237 -20.75 -8.89 -2.28
CA LEU A 237 -20.92 -7.44 -2.19
C LEU A 237 -21.90 -7.14 -1.06
N ASP A 238 -21.38 -6.63 0.04
CA ASP A 238 -22.12 -6.21 1.22
C ASP A 238 -22.23 -4.68 1.22
N ALA A 239 -23.44 -4.15 1.32
CA ALA A 239 -23.71 -2.72 1.25
C ALA A 239 -23.59 -2.03 2.61
N TYR A 240 -22.99 -0.85 2.62
CA TYR A 240 -22.80 -0.02 3.80
C TYR A 240 -23.08 1.44 3.48
N HIS A 241 -23.61 2.17 4.46
CA HIS A 241 -24.00 3.56 4.27
C HIS A 241 -22.84 4.52 4.54
N SER A 242 -22.76 5.58 3.73
CA SER A 242 -21.96 6.77 3.96
C SER A 242 -22.89 7.99 3.90
N SER A 243 -22.58 9.06 4.63
CA SER A 243 -23.39 10.27 4.61
C SER A 243 -22.54 11.50 4.33
N ASP A 244 -22.27 11.75 3.05
CA ASP A 244 -21.57 12.96 2.58
C ASP A 244 -22.28 14.25 2.97
N ALA A 245 -23.60 14.19 3.24
CA ALA A 245 -24.37 15.30 3.78
C ALA A 245 -23.82 15.83 5.12
N LEU A 246 -23.14 14.98 5.91
CA LEU A 246 -22.47 15.37 7.15
C LEU A 246 -21.28 16.32 6.91
N LEU A 247 -20.72 16.35 5.70
CA LEU A 247 -19.64 17.28 5.37
C LEU A 247 -20.13 18.64 4.88
N THR A 248 -21.44 18.84 4.66
CA THR A 248 -21.97 20.03 3.96
C THR A 248 -21.46 21.36 4.55
N ASN A 249 -21.37 21.46 5.87
CA ASN A 249 -20.92 22.67 6.58
C ASN A 249 -19.40 22.87 6.59
N ILE A 250 -18.62 21.80 6.37
CA ILE A 250 -17.15 21.79 6.46
C ILE A 250 -16.48 21.40 5.14
N LYS A 251 -17.24 21.26 4.05
CA LYS A 251 -16.76 20.80 2.74
C LYS A 251 -15.62 21.64 2.15
N ASP A 252 -15.57 22.92 2.51
CA ASP A 252 -14.60 23.88 1.99
C ASP A 252 -13.34 23.96 2.86
N GLU A 253 -13.29 23.19 3.95
CA GLU A 253 -12.11 23.04 4.79
C GLU A 253 -11.01 22.27 4.05
N TRP A 254 -9.77 22.74 4.19
CA TRP A 254 -8.62 22.15 3.51
C TRP A 254 -8.46 20.66 3.82
N ASP A 255 -8.66 20.27 5.07
CA ASP A 255 -8.55 18.88 5.55
C ASP A 255 -9.51 17.95 4.81
N VAL A 256 -10.77 18.38 4.66
CA VAL A 256 -11.82 17.63 3.96
C VAL A 256 -11.45 17.47 2.49
N GLN A 257 -11.13 18.57 1.81
CA GLN A 257 -10.77 18.54 0.39
C GLN A 257 -9.52 17.70 0.12
N ARG A 258 -8.53 17.79 1.02
CA ARG A 258 -7.27 17.04 0.92
C ARG A 258 -7.51 15.54 1.10
N LEU A 259 -8.34 15.14 2.06
CA LEU A 259 -8.71 13.73 2.28
C LEU A 259 -9.53 13.18 1.11
N GLN A 260 -10.52 13.91 0.61
CA GLN A 260 -11.32 13.51 -0.56
C GLN A 260 -10.43 13.31 -1.80
N TRP A 261 -9.49 14.24 -2.03
CA TRP A 261 -8.51 14.13 -3.11
C TRP A 261 -7.59 12.90 -2.94
N PHE A 262 -7.04 12.71 -1.73
CA PHE A 262 -6.07 11.64 -1.46
C PHE A 262 -6.69 10.25 -1.54
N THR A 263 -7.91 10.10 -1.01
CA THR A 263 -8.69 8.86 -1.07
C THR A 263 -9.27 8.57 -2.45
N LYS A 264 -9.24 9.55 -3.37
CA LYS A 264 -9.81 9.45 -4.73
C LYS A 264 -11.30 9.08 -4.74
N GLY A 265 -12.04 9.55 -3.74
CA GLY A 265 -13.46 9.23 -3.56
C GLY A 265 -13.74 7.91 -2.81
N PHE A 266 -12.73 7.15 -2.41
CA PHE A 266 -12.89 5.94 -1.58
C PHE A 266 -12.88 6.28 -0.09
N TYR A 267 -13.87 7.03 0.36
CA TYR A 267 -14.06 7.37 1.76
C TYR A 267 -15.51 7.14 2.20
N SER A 268 -15.72 6.95 3.50
CA SER A 268 -17.05 7.03 4.10
C SER A 268 -17.10 8.11 5.17
N VAL A 269 -18.26 8.73 5.32
CA VAL A 269 -18.52 9.70 6.39
C VAL A 269 -19.61 9.15 7.30
N LYS A 270 -19.32 9.08 8.59
CA LYS A 270 -20.26 8.59 9.61
C LYS A 270 -20.27 9.53 10.81
N ALA A 271 -21.43 9.60 11.47
CA ALA A 271 -21.55 10.25 12.77
C ALA A 271 -21.33 9.18 13.85
N GLU A 272 -20.29 9.37 14.67
CA GLU A 272 -19.96 8.51 15.80
C GLU A 272 -20.08 9.33 17.09
N GLU A 273 -21.14 9.07 17.86
CA GLU A 273 -21.54 9.90 19.00
C GLU A 273 -21.76 11.37 18.60
N GLN A 274 -20.81 12.26 18.93
CA GLN A 274 -20.82 13.67 18.55
C GLN A 274 -19.84 13.97 17.40
N ASN A 275 -19.00 13.02 17.03
CA ASN A 275 -17.93 13.24 16.05
C ASN A 275 -18.38 12.92 14.63
N ILE A 276 -17.91 13.71 13.67
CA ILE A 276 -18.03 13.45 12.25
C ILE A 276 -16.71 12.84 11.78
N VAL A 277 -16.76 11.56 11.44
CA VAL A 277 -15.59 10.77 11.11
C VAL A 277 -15.56 10.49 9.62
N LEU A 278 -14.44 10.83 8.97
CA LEU A 278 -14.12 10.42 7.62
C LEU A 278 -13.12 9.26 7.66
N SER A 279 -13.52 8.11 7.13
CA SER A 279 -12.70 6.90 7.04
C SER A 279 -12.18 6.70 5.63
N ASP A 280 -10.88 6.42 5.49
CA ASP A 280 -10.31 5.95 4.21
C ASP A 280 -10.64 4.47 4.02
N LEU A 281 -11.51 4.18 3.06
CA LEU A 281 -12.04 2.84 2.81
C LEU A 281 -11.01 1.91 2.14
N ARG A 282 -9.87 2.43 1.66
CA ARG A 282 -8.90 1.64 0.89
C ARG A 282 -8.14 0.64 1.74
N MET A 283 -8.04 0.89 3.06
CA MET A 283 -7.26 0.06 3.98
C MET A 283 -8.08 -0.34 5.21
N GLY A 284 -8.25 -1.64 5.39
CA GLY A 284 -9.13 -2.23 6.39
C GLY A 284 -10.38 -2.80 5.75
N ALA A 285 -11.42 -2.96 6.55
CA ALA A 285 -12.75 -3.38 6.13
C ALA A 285 -13.77 -2.69 7.03
N GLU A 286 -15.06 -2.78 6.68
CA GLU A 286 -16.12 -2.19 7.50
C GLU A 286 -15.97 -2.58 8.98
N CYS A 287 -16.22 -1.60 9.86
CA CYS A 287 -15.98 -1.63 11.31
C CYS A 287 -14.53 -1.46 11.80
N ARG A 288 -13.52 -1.59 10.93
CA ARG A 288 -12.10 -1.54 11.32
C ARG A 288 -11.24 -0.95 10.19
N TYR A 289 -11.49 0.31 9.81
CA TYR A 289 -10.62 1.02 8.86
C TYR A 289 -9.35 1.50 9.56
N VAL A 290 -8.22 1.42 8.85
CA VAL A 290 -6.91 1.74 9.44
C VAL A 290 -6.75 3.25 9.68
N PHE A 291 -7.40 4.07 8.85
CA PHE A 291 -7.28 5.52 8.90
C PHE A 291 -8.66 6.17 8.99
N ASN A 292 -8.94 6.76 10.15
CA ASN A 292 -10.15 7.53 10.42
C ASN A 292 -9.74 8.92 10.91
N PHE A 293 -10.48 9.94 10.48
CA PHE A 293 -10.20 11.33 10.81
C PHE A 293 -11.46 11.97 11.39
N ILE A 294 -11.38 12.47 12.62
CA ILE A 294 -12.42 13.30 13.21
C ILE A 294 -12.28 14.69 12.58
N LEU A 295 -13.28 15.15 11.82
CA LEU A 295 -13.22 16.42 11.08
C LEU A 295 -14.11 17.51 11.67
N GLY A 296 -15.04 17.13 12.54
CA GLY A 296 -15.97 18.05 13.15
C GLY A 296 -16.82 17.40 14.22
N GLU A 297 -17.59 18.24 14.90
CA GLU A 297 -18.53 17.84 15.92
C GLU A 297 -19.95 18.28 15.55
N GLN A 298 -20.92 17.43 15.86
CA GLN A 298 -22.33 17.74 15.74
C GLN A 298 -22.78 18.54 16.96
N THR A 299 -23.09 19.82 16.74
CA THR A 299 -23.58 20.74 17.78
C THR A 299 -25.07 21.04 17.62
N SER A 300 -25.65 21.72 18.60
CA SER A 300 -27.06 22.14 18.56
C SER A 300 -27.38 23.12 17.42
N THR A 301 -26.37 23.81 16.87
CA THR A 301 -26.50 24.75 15.75
C THR A 301 -26.08 24.15 14.39
N GLY A 302 -25.73 22.86 14.36
CA GLY A 302 -25.26 22.15 13.16
C GLY A 302 -23.86 21.57 13.34
N ILE A 303 -23.27 21.10 12.23
CA ILE A 303 -21.91 20.54 12.24
C ILE A 303 -20.90 21.68 12.17
N VAL A 304 -19.91 21.65 13.07
CA VAL A 304 -18.81 22.64 13.17
C VAL A 304 -17.48 21.91 13.08
N LYS A 305 -16.48 22.53 12.46
CA LYS A 305 -15.12 22.01 12.42
C LYS A 305 -14.54 21.86 13.83
N SER A 306 -13.87 20.74 14.09
CA SER A 306 -13.05 20.48 15.27
C SER A 306 -11.57 20.43 14.89
N ASP A 307 -10.69 20.34 15.89
CA ASP A 307 -9.30 19.94 15.63
C ASP A 307 -9.29 18.55 14.99
N VAL A 308 -8.52 18.39 13.91
CA VAL A 308 -8.48 17.13 13.19
C VAL A 308 -7.60 16.14 13.93
N GLU A 309 -8.18 15.03 14.34
CA GLU A 309 -7.48 13.94 15.00
C GLU A 309 -7.59 12.67 14.15
N LYS A 310 -6.46 12.02 13.90
CA LYS A 310 -6.40 10.71 13.28
C LYS A 310 -6.55 9.61 14.31
N VAL A 311 -7.66 8.88 14.22
CA VAL A 311 -7.95 7.69 15.01
C VAL A 311 -7.61 6.46 14.17
N SER A 312 -6.67 5.64 14.65
CA SER A 312 -6.25 4.43 13.95
C SER A 312 -6.74 3.19 14.70
N ASP A 313 -7.51 2.35 14.01
CA ASP A 313 -7.90 1.05 14.56
C ASP A 313 -6.84 -0.01 14.30
N ARG A 314 -6.68 -0.91 15.27
CA ARG A 314 -5.86 -2.10 15.07
C ARG A 314 -6.61 -3.10 14.16
N PRO A 315 -5.92 -3.70 13.17
CA PRO A 315 -6.49 -4.76 12.37
C PRO A 315 -6.97 -5.91 13.26
N ASP A 316 -8.18 -6.41 13.00
CA ASP A 316 -8.67 -7.62 13.64
C ASP A 316 -8.06 -8.84 12.96
N LEU A 317 -7.18 -9.54 13.69
CA LEU A 317 -6.49 -10.73 13.19
C LEU A 317 -7.29 -12.02 13.39
N SER A 318 -8.42 -11.98 14.11
CA SER A 318 -9.27 -13.15 14.33
C SER A 318 -9.81 -13.75 13.01
N MET A 319 -9.95 -12.90 11.99
CA MET A 319 -10.49 -13.26 10.68
C MET A 319 -9.46 -13.83 9.70
N LEU A 320 -8.18 -13.92 10.07
CA LEU A 320 -7.14 -14.39 9.15
C LEU A 320 -7.34 -15.82 8.65
N GLY A 321 -7.87 -16.70 9.49
CA GLY A 321 -8.22 -18.07 9.07
C GLY A 321 -9.29 -18.06 7.98
N ASN A 322 -10.34 -17.26 8.18
CA ASN A 322 -11.44 -17.14 7.22
C ASN A 322 -10.99 -16.52 5.89
N VAL A 323 -10.00 -15.61 5.90
CA VAL A 323 -9.41 -15.05 4.67
C VAL A 323 -8.78 -16.17 3.83
N TRP A 324 -8.12 -17.13 4.46
CA TRP A 324 -7.55 -18.28 3.76
C TRP A 324 -8.64 -19.21 3.21
N ASP A 325 -9.64 -19.54 4.05
CA ASP A 325 -10.73 -20.44 3.65
C ASP A 325 -11.54 -19.83 2.49
N ARG A 326 -11.77 -18.50 2.52
CA ARG A 326 -12.48 -17.78 1.46
C ARG A 326 -11.76 -17.79 0.11
N ILE A 327 -10.46 -18.10 0.03
CA ILE A 327 -9.78 -18.32 -1.26
C ILE A 327 -10.42 -19.51 -2.00
N TRP A 328 -10.84 -20.54 -1.27
CA TRP A 328 -11.23 -21.84 -1.81
C TRP A 328 -12.73 -22.12 -1.72
N ASP A 329 -13.43 -21.47 -0.79
CA ASP A 329 -14.86 -21.63 -0.57
C ASP A 329 -15.56 -20.26 -0.59
N ALA A 330 -16.37 -20.02 -1.63
CA ALA A 330 -17.06 -18.74 -1.80
C ALA A 330 -18.19 -18.49 -0.78
N SER A 331 -18.63 -19.53 -0.06
CA SER A 331 -19.67 -19.42 0.96
C SER A 331 -19.19 -18.78 2.27
N VAL A 332 -17.87 -18.68 2.47
CA VAL A 332 -17.27 -18.10 3.67
C VAL A 332 -17.45 -16.57 3.66
N SER A 333 -18.28 -16.03 4.55
CA SER A 333 -18.47 -14.57 4.65
C SER A 333 -17.38 -13.88 5.47
N LEU A 334 -16.71 -12.93 4.83
CA LEU A 334 -15.76 -12.01 5.46
C LEU A 334 -16.41 -10.69 5.92
N ALA A 335 -17.73 -10.54 5.76
CA ALA A 335 -18.44 -9.38 6.27
C ALA A 335 -18.34 -9.31 7.81
N PRO A 336 -18.14 -8.12 8.40
CA PRO A 336 -18.16 -7.96 9.85
C PRO A 336 -19.54 -8.33 10.42
N LEU A 337 -19.55 -8.87 11.63
CA LEU A 337 -20.81 -9.08 12.34
C LEU A 337 -21.33 -7.75 12.86
N LYS A 338 -22.59 -7.45 12.50
CA LYS A 338 -23.32 -6.31 13.04
C LYS A 338 -24.51 -6.81 13.85
N LYS A 339 -24.67 -6.30 15.08
CA LYS A 339 -25.86 -6.52 15.90
C LYS A 339 -26.58 -5.19 16.02
N SER A 340 -27.83 -5.14 15.54
CA SER A 340 -28.63 -3.90 15.48
C SER A 340 -27.93 -2.74 14.75
N GLY A 341 -27.16 -3.04 13.69
CA GLY A 341 -26.41 -2.06 12.91
C GLY A 341 -25.07 -1.63 13.52
N VAL A 342 -24.76 -2.06 14.75
CA VAL A 342 -23.51 -1.75 15.44
C VAL A 342 -22.52 -2.90 15.24
N CYS A 343 -21.26 -2.56 14.98
CA CYS A 343 -20.16 -3.50 14.86
C CYS A 343 -19.93 -4.25 16.18
N VAL A 344 -19.88 -5.58 16.13
CA VAL A 344 -19.62 -6.43 17.30
C VAL A 344 -18.44 -7.34 17.01
N ASN A 345 -17.58 -7.56 18.01
CA ASN A 345 -16.52 -8.55 17.90
C ASN A 345 -17.13 -9.96 17.80
N ARG A 346 -16.59 -10.82 16.93
CA ARG A 346 -17.03 -12.23 16.80
C ARG A 346 -16.79 -13.06 18.08
N GLU A 347 -15.99 -12.54 19.01
CA GLU A 347 -15.76 -13.11 20.34
C GLU A 347 -16.65 -12.42 21.38
N SER A 348 -17.93 -12.81 21.44
CA SER A 348 -18.80 -12.56 22.59
C SER A 348 -19.73 -13.74 22.85
#